data_AF-A0AAE3LDQ1-F1
#
_entry.id   AF-A0AAE3LDQ1-F1
#
_cell.length_a   1.000
_cell.length_b   1.000
_cell.length_c   1.000
_cell.angle_alpha   90.00
_cell.angle_beta   90.00
_cell.angle_gamma   90.00
#
_symmetry.space_group_name_H-M   'P 1'
#
loop_
_entity.id
_entity.type
_entity.pdbx_description
1 polymer ?
#
loop_
_entity_poly.entity_id
_entity_poly.type
_entity_poly.pdbx_seq_one_letter_code
_entity_poly.pdbx_strand_id
1 'polypeptide(L)'
;MARTLVSNTMVPLTEMAVGDGGIDGGADADVMPSAAQRALVRERHRRPLNRLVRDEKNPSIVIAEIYLPEEVGGWWSRELGLYDEDGELFAVANVPPSYKPVLAEGSGRGQFFRMMLIHKAAGNIVLKIDPAVVVATREYVDEQVTAVRMAVTGDADKRYATKESVAALSLHVDEVHEIAADALPRSGGVVTGIVDISGTSNELLFTDTAQPITVGRFRVVPSNGSLIIDRNTAAKGDFSTYVRVCAIDGNGNMSTPGGVVADLFKTRANVNLPAHNDDGRGFVEFGGDTVIWRLFMNGPTGDLLLNSYNTDGTNRHQPFYIDYVSGKVVFGSRPSFNGATPWDSGNLPNPLTTDGGSLSANRGLSFGVGYGRGALQVSSNGTDSIGGAFVEWDKSRSPALQIDCPWNQAAYMGIRWTQWGTRHLAAIDCYAGGSDATVPYISMHVGGRVNAFTFGGSGTLVAQGDIHAGNGGGILAGNGNVYMSWAGQWLSTYLTGLAGGKAGAGAICQWNTEITEFGGVSTGSSSGQADLPAPYVLVGLRNGFYTHYLRAVQLRNQ
;
A
#
# COMPACT_ATOMS: atom_id res chain seq x y z
N MET A 1 -65.65 -114.03 29.22
CA MET A 1 -64.63 -113.32 28.44
C MET A 1 -65.19 -113.09 27.06
N ALA A 2 -65.40 -111.82 26.70
CA ALA A 2 -65.74 -111.40 25.35
C ALA A 2 -64.61 -111.81 24.38
N ARG A 3 -64.94 -112.02 23.10
CA ARG A 3 -64.03 -112.33 22.00
C ARG A 3 -62.69 -111.59 22.19
N THR A 4 -61.60 -112.35 22.24
CA THR A 4 -60.23 -111.83 22.36
C THR A 4 -59.98 -110.81 21.26
N LEU A 5 -60.05 -109.53 21.61
CA LEU A 5 -59.67 -108.42 20.76
C LEU A 5 -58.17 -108.50 20.57
N VAL A 6 -57.74 -108.97 19.40
CA VAL A 6 -56.36 -108.81 18.95
C VAL A 6 -56.07 -107.31 18.95
N SER A 7 -55.07 -106.91 19.72
CA SER A 7 -54.63 -105.52 19.85
C SER A 7 -54.35 -104.92 18.48
N ASN A 8 -54.82 -103.69 18.25
CA ASN A 8 -54.74 -102.85 17.04
C ASN A 8 -55.88 -102.87 16.01
N THR A 9 -57.01 -103.52 16.27
CA THR A 9 -58.22 -103.34 15.42
C THR A 9 -59.16 -102.29 16.00
N MET A 10 -59.43 -101.20 15.27
CA MET A 10 -60.47 -100.23 15.64
C MET A 10 -61.84 -100.84 15.40
N VAL A 11 -62.71 -100.79 16.41
CA VAL A 11 -64.11 -101.21 16.30
C VAL A 11 -64.99 -99.98 16.55
N PRO A 12 -65.59 -99.39 15.51
CA PRO A 12 -66.51 -98.27 15.67
C PRO A 12 -67.87 -98.80 16.14
N LEU A 13 -68.33 -98.31 17.29
CA LEU A 13 -69.63 -98.64 17.87
C LEU A 13 -70.64 -97.59 17.39
N THR A 14 -71.68 -98.04 16.71
CA THR A 14 -72.55 -97.17 15.91
C THR A 14 -73.98 -97.15 16.42
N GLU A 15 -74.51 -98.28 16.87
CA GLU A 15 -75.91 -98.46 17.25
C GLU A 15 -76.06 -99.15 18.60
N MET A 16 -77.16 -98.84 19.29
CA MET A 16 -77.59 -99.61 20.45
C MET A 16 -79.06 -100.00 20.29
N ALA A 17 -79.38 -101.22 20.70
CA ALA A 17 -80.72 -101.75 20.71
C ALA A 17 -81.24 -102.00 22.12
N VAL A 18 -82.56 -101.89 22.27
CA VAL A 18 -83.32 -102.17 23.48
C VAL A 18 -84.24 -103.35 23.19
N GLY A 19 -84.20 -104.34 24.07
CA GLY A 19 -85.07 -105.52 24.02
C GLY A 19 -85.90 -105.68 25.29
N ASP A 20 -86.93 -106.51 25.18
CA ASP A 20 -87.85 -106.81 26.29
C ASP A 20 -87.57 -108.18 26.95
N GLY A 21 -86.59 -108.92 26.44
CA GLY A 21 -86.15 -110.21 26.98
C GLY A 21 -86.97 -111.43 26.55
N GLY A 22 -87.90 -111.30 25.58
CA GLY A 22 -88.77 -112.43 25.17
C GLY A 22 -89.95 -112.70 26.11
N ILE A 23 -90.18 -111.85 27.10
CA ILE A 23 -91.20 -112.00 28.15
C ILE A 23 -92.36 -111.02 27.90
N ASP A 24 -93.57 -111.53 27.74
CA ASP A 24 -94.79 -110.74 27.63
C ASP A 24 -95.52 -110.65 28.99
N GLY A 25 -96.00 -109.46 29.36
CA GLY A 25 -96.96 -109.31 30.48
C GLY A 25 -96.41 -109.07 31.90
N GLY A 26 -95.30 -108.35 32.07
CA GLY A 26 -94.94 -107.78 33.39
C GLY A 26 -94.45 -108.79 34.46
N ALA A 27 -94.14 -110.03 34.09
CA ALA A 27 -93.51 -111.00 35.00
C ALA A 27 -92.04 -110.63 35.29
N ASP A 28 -91.63 -110.75 36.57
CA ASP A 28 -90.25 -110.51 37.03
C ASP A 28 -89.37 -111.74 36.77
N ALA A 29 -88.78 -111.80 35.58
CA ALA A 29 -87.65 -112.68 35.30
C ALA A 29 -86.49 -111.85 34.75
N ASP A 30 -85.34 -111.91 35.43
CA ASP A 30 -84.13 -111.21 35.01
C ASP A 30 -83.50 -111.90 33.80
N VAL A 31 -83.27 -111.14 32.73
CA VAL A 31 -82.48 -111.58 31.57
C VAL A 31 -81.02 -111.47 31.97
N MET A 32 -80.34 -112.60 32.19
CA MET A 32 -78.95 -112.58 32.61
C MET A 32 -78.02 -112.61 31.38
N PRO A 33 -77.19 -111.57 31.14
CA PRO A 33 -76.37 -111.48 29.94
C PRO A 33 -75.34 -112.61 29.87
N SER A 34 -75.21 -113.23 28.70
CA SER A 34 -74.21 -114.28 28.45
C SER A 34 -73.16 -113.83 27.45
N ALA A 35 -71.90 -114.19 27.69
CA ALA A 35 -70.80 -113.88 26.76
C ALA A 35 -70.89 -114.63 25.42
N ALA A 36 -71.73 -115.67 25.31
CA ALA A 36 -71.97 -116.41 24.07
C ALA A 36 -73.13 -115.81 23.24
N GLN A 37 -73.82 -114.80 23.76
CA GLN A 37 -74.97 -114.19 23.12
C GLN A 37 -74.53 -113.38 21.89
N ARG A 38 -75.19 -113.60 20.75
CA ARG A 38 -74.89 -112.93 19.47
C ARG A 38 -75.98 -111.96 19.01
N ALA A 39 -77.12 -111.96 19.67
CA ALA A 39 -78.24 -111.04 19.46
C ALA A 39 -79.03 -110.91 20.77
N LEU A 40 -79.80 -109.83 20.93
CA LEU A 40 -80.77 -109.72 22.03
C LEU A 40 -81.80 -110.86 21.97
N VAL A 41 -82.31 -111.28 23.13
CA VAL A 41 -83.31 -112.36 23.21
C VAL A 41 -84.55 -111.99 22.40
N ARG A 42 -85.01 -110.75 22.52
CA ARG A 42 -86.01 -110.14 21.62
C ARG A 42 -85.80 -108.64 21.54
N GLU A 43 -85.16 -108.22 20.45
CA GLU A 43 -84.96 -106.82 20.12
C GLU A 43 -86.29 -106.15 19.79
N ARG A 44 -86.56 -104.98 20.39
CA ARG A 44 -87.77 -104.18 20.12
C ARG A 44 -87.45 -102.93 19.31
N HIS A 45 -86.28 -102.32 19.54
CA HIS A 45 -85.87 -101.14 18.82
C HIS A 45 -84.36 -100.99 18.80
N ARG A 46 -83.80 -100.61 17.64
CA ARG A 46 -82.39 -100.28 17.45
C ARG A 46 -82.27 -98.91 16.81
N ARG A 47 -81.29 -98.12 17.25
CA ARG A 47 -81.01 -96.82 16.67
C ARG A 47 -79.52 -96.46 16.81
N PRO A 48 -79.02 -95.53 15.98
CA PRO A 48 -77.71 -94.91 16.17
C PRO A 48 -77.54 -94.35 17.59
N LEU A 49 -76.32 -94.43 18.13
CA LEU A 49 -76.02 -93.83 19.43
C LEU A 49 -76.33 -92.32 19.43
N ASN A 50 -76.68 -91.77 20.58
CA ASN A 50 -76.80 -90.32 20.79
C ASN A 50 -75.54 -89.74 21.43
N ARG A 51 -74.77 -90.59 22.13
CA ARG A 51 -73.52 -90.20 22.77
C ARG A 51 -72.64 -91.43 22.96
N LEU A 52 -71.36 -91.29 22.62
CA LEU A 52 -70.32 -92.27 22.94
C LEU A 52 -69.11 -91.50 23.48
N VAL A 53 -68.90 -91.48 24.79
CA VAL A 53 -67.82 -90.72 25.42
C VAL A 53 -67.09 -91.54 26.46
N ARG A 54 -65.85 -91.15 26.77
CA ARG A 54 -65.14 -91.64 27.96
C ARG A 54 -65.62 -90.86 29.18
N ASP A 55 -65.73 -91.53 30.32
CA ASP A 55 -66.03 -90.87 31.58
C ASP A 55 -64.85 -89.97 31.99
N GLU A 56 -65.15 -88.71 32.32
CA GLU A 56 -64.13 -87.70 32.67
C GLU A 56 -63.40 -88.02 33.97
N LYS A 57 -64.04 -88.74 34.90
CA LYS A 57 -63.47 -89.09 36.21
C LYS A 57 -62.79 -90.46 36.19
N ASN A 58 -63.21 -91.36 35.29
CA ASN A 58 -62.58 -92.67 35.12
C ASN A 58 -62.43 -93.05 33.64
N PRO A 59 -61.26 -92.75 33.02
CA PRO A 59 -61.01 -93.00 31.60
C PRO A 59 -61.13 -94.46 31.15
N SER A 60 -61.20 -95.41 32.09
CA SER A 60 -61.41 -96.85 31.81
C SER A 60 -62.89 -97.21 31.58
N ILE A 61 -63.79 -96.23 31.72
CA ILE A 61 -65.23 -96.37 31.51
C ILE A 61 -65.62 -95.65 30.22
N VAL A 62 -66.31 -96.37 29.34
CA VAL A 62 -66.95 -95.80 28.14
C VAL A 62 -68.45 -95.79 28.37
N ILE A 63 -69.07 -94.63 28.14
CA ILE A 63 -70.50 -94.42 28.30
C ILE A 63 -71.11 -94.32 26.91
N ALA A 64 -71.96 -95.29 26.57
CA ALA A 64 -72.78 -95.28 25.37
C ALA A 64 -74.23 -94.96 25.76
N GLU A 65 -74.83 -93.98 25.08
CA GLU A 65 -76.20 -93.54 25.35
C GLU A 65 -77.05 -93.52 24.08
N ILE A 66 -78.32 -93.81 24.28
CA ILE A 66 -79.36 -93.84 23.25
C ILE A 66 -80.58 -93.18 23.87
N TYR A 67 -81.17 -92.27 23.13
CA TYR A 67 -82.45 -91.64 23.45
C TYR A 67 -83.55 -92.32 22.67
N LEU A 68 -84.54 -92.87 23.37
CA LEU A 68 -85.82 -93.24 22.76
C LEU A 68 -86.81 -92.09 22.92
N PRO A 69 -87.31 -91.52 21.81
CA PRO A 69 -88.30 -90.46 21.87
C PRO A 69 -89.68 -91.01 22.29
N GLU A 70 -90.65 -90.13 22.45
CA GLU A 70 -91.96 -90.45 23.04
C GLU A 70 -92.87 -91.32 22.16
N GLU A 71 -92.56 -91.42 20.87
CA GLU A 71 -93.30 -92.20 19.87
C GLU A 71 -92.85 -93.67 19.81
N VAL A 72 -91.72 -94.02 20.46
CA VAL A 72 -91.14 -95.36 20.44
C VAL A 72 -91.25 -96.02 21.83
N GLY A 73 -92.07 -97.07 21.93
CA GLY A 73 -92.39 -97.76 23.19
C GLY A 73 -93.70 -98.56 23.09
N GLY A 74 -94.34 -98.83 24.23
CA GLY A 74 -95.45 -99.79 24.36
C GLY A 74 -94.95 -101.19 24.74
N TRP A 75 -93.76 -101.25 25.35
CA TRP A 75 -93.13 -102.47 25.84
C TRP A 75 -92.25 -102.20 27.06
N TRP A 76 -91.96 -103.27 27.78
CA TRP A 76 -90.99 -103.26 28.86
C TRP A 76 -89.57 -103.35 28.31
N SER A 77 -88.65 -102.58 28.87
CA SER A 77 -87.22 -102.67 28.57
C SER A 77 -86.53 -103.55 29.63
N ARG A 78 -85.70 -104.50 29.17
CA ARG A 78 -84.98 -105.46 30.04
C ARG A 78 -83.57 -105.79 29.57
N GLU A 79 -83.24 -105.56 28.31
CA GLU A 79 -81.90 -105.83 27.78
C GLU A 79 -81.45 -104.69 26.86
N LEU A 80 -80.14 -104.43 26.86
CA LEU A 80 -79.47 -103.51 25.95
C LEU A 80 -78.39 -104.25 25.20
N GLY A 81 -78.29 -104.00 23.90
CA GLY A 81 -77.25 -104.54 23.03
C GLY A 81 -76.53 -103.41 22.32
N LEU A 82 -75.20 -103.39 22.39
CA LEU A 82 -74.37 -102.41 21.69
C LEU A 82 -73.75 -103.09 20.48
N TYR A 83 -73.84 -102.46 19.31
CA TYR A 83 -73.45 -103.02 18.02
C TYR A 83 -72.37 -102.17 17.35
N ASP A 84 -71.53 -102.83 16.54
CA ASP A 84 -70.53 -102.18 15.70
C ASP A 84 -71.07 -101.82 14.30
N GLU A 85 -70.24 -101.20 13.47
CA GLU A 85 -70.62 -100.80 12.09
C GLU A 85 -71.01 -101.96 11.18
N ASP A 86 -70.53 -103.18 11.47
CA ASP A 86 -70.87 -104.41 10.74
C ASP A 86 -72.18 -105.03 11.26
N GLY A 87 -72.78 -104.45 12.29
CA GLY A 87 -74.04 -104.92 12.91
C GLY A 87 -73.86 -106.12 13.83
N GLU A 88 -72.63 -106.47 14.23
CA GLU A 88 -72.35 -107.55 15.18
C GLU A 88 -72.58 -107.07 16.64
N LEU A 89 -73.12 -107.94 17.50
CA LEU A 89 -73.33 -107.61 18.91
C LEU A 89 -71.98 -107.56 19.65
N PHE A 90 -71.56 -106.37 20.05
CA PHE A 90 -70.30 -106.12 20.75
C PHE A 90 -70.42 -106.30 22.26
N ALA A 91 -71.50 -105.79 22.86
CA ALA A 91 -71.76 -105.90 24.29
C ALA A 91 -73.25 -106.03 24.60
N VAL A 92 -73.57 -106.74 25.68
CA VAL A 92 -74.94 -106.92 26.16
C VAL A 92 -75.01 -106.60 27.65
N ALA A 93 -76.08 -105.93 28.07
CA ALA A 93 -76.36 -105.60 29.45
C ALA A 93 -77.83 -105.84 29.78
N ASN A 94 -78.11 -106.13 31.04
CA ASN A 94 -79.48 -106.16 31.54
C ASN A 94 -79.91 -104.77 32.01
N VAL A 95 -81.22 -104.51 31.94
CA VAL A 95 -81.87 -103.30 32.43
C VAL A 95 -82.94 -103.72 33.43
N PRO A 96 -83.06 -103.05 34.59
CA PRO A 96 -84.19 -103.29 35.50
C PRO A 96 -85.52 -103.13 34.75
N PRO A 97 -86.52 -104.01 34.96
CA PRO A 97 -87.79 -103.93 34.24
C PRO A 97 -88.40 -102.53 34.32
N SER A 98 -88.45 -101.83 33.17
CA SER A 98 -88.99 -100.48 33.07
C SER A 98 -89.92 -100.36 31.88
N TYR A 99 -91.19 -100.02 32.14
CA TYR A 99 -92.18 -99.80 31.09
C TYR A 99 -91.95 -98.45 30.41
N LYS A 100 -91.79 -98.47 29.09
CA LYS A 100 -91.64 -97.28 28.24
C LYS A 100 -92.97 -97.03 27.53
N PRO A 101 -93.85 -96.15 28.03
CA PRO A 101 -95.12 -95.87 27.37
C PRO A 101 -94.91 -95.05 26.10
N VAL A 102 -95.87 -95.16 25.18
CA VAL A 102 -95.97 -94.30 23.99
C VAL A 102 -97.06 -93.26 24.16
N LEU A 103 -96.92 -92.15 23.43
CA LEU A 103 -97.90 -91.07 23.45
C LEU A 103 -99.35 -91.54 23.19
N ALA A 104 -99.54 -92.58 22.37
CA ALA A 104 -100.85 -93.18 22.09
C ALA A 104 -101.52 -93.87 23.30
N GLU A 105 -100.76 -94.19 24.35
CA GLU A 105 -101.26 -94.77 25.61
C GLU A 105 -101.60 -93.69 26.66
N GLY A 106 -101.62 -92.41 26.27
CA GLY A 106 -101.99 -91.29 27.13
C GLY A 106 -100.85 -90.70 27.97
N SER A 107 -99.62 -91.22 27.84
CA SER A 107 -98.41 -90.69 28.48
C SER A 107 -97.18 -90.98 27.62
N GLY A 108 -96.70 -89.98 26.87
CA GLY A 108 -95.44 -90.05 26.13
C GLY A 108 -94.28 -89.67 27.04
N ARG A 109 -93.28 -90.55 27.17
CA ARG A 109 -92.06 -90.24 27.93
C ARG A 109 -90.84 -90.53 27.08
N GLY A 110 -90.03 -89.51 26.78
CA GLY A 110 -88.68 -89.73 26.26
C GLY A 110 -87.79 -90.36 27.34
N GLN A 111 -87.00 -91.38 27.00
CA GLN A 111 -86.15 -92.08 27.97
C GLN A 111 -84.76 -92.34 27.39
N PHE A 112 -83.75 -92.01 28.18
CA PHE A 112 -82.37 -92.36 27.88
C PHE A 112 -82.03 -93.72 28.47
N PHE A 113 -81.42 -94.57 27.65
CA PHE A 113 -80.76 -95.79 28.09
C PHE A 113 -79.25 -95.59 28.00
N ARG A 114 -78.55 -95.97 29.06
CA ARG A 114 -77.11 -95.78 29.21
C ARG A 114 -76.46 -97.12 29.50
N MET A 115 -75.51 -97.53 28.67
CA MET A 115 -74.64 -98.67 28.91
C MET A 115 -73.24 -98.18 29.29
N MET A 116 -72.70 -98.69 30.41
CA MET A 116 -71.34 -98.39 30.86
C MET A 116 -70.46 -99.61 30.62
N LEU A 117 -69.40 -99.43 29.83
CA LEU A 117 -68.43 -100.47 29.51
C LEU A 117 -67.16 -100.21 30.31
N ILE A 118 -66.74 -101.19 31.10
CA ILE A 118 -65.51 -101.10 31.89
C ILE A 118 -64.46 -101.99 31.23
N HIS A 119 -63.33 -101.41 30.84
CA HIS A 119 -62.20 -102.16 30.29
C HIS A 119 -61.06 -102.30 31.33
N LYS A 120 -60.55 -103.53 31.53
CA LYS A 120 -59.34 -103.78 32.32
C LYS A 120 -58.12 -103.53 31.43
N ALA A 121 -57.40 -102.45 31.72
CA ALA A 121 -56.29 -101.92 30.93
C ALA A 121 -55.13 -102.89 30.69
N ALA A 122 -54.65 -102.95 29.44
CA ALA A 122 -53.24 -102.87 29.02
C ALA A 122 -53.13 -103.13 27.52
N GLY A 123 -53.49 -102.13 26.70
CA GLY A 123 -53.37 -102.18 25.24
C GLY A 123 -54.25 -101.11 24.61
N ASN A 124 -53.67 -100.24 23.78
CA ASN A 124 -54.37 -99.11 23.16
C ASN A 124 -55.60 -99.57 22.36
N ILE A 125 -56.78 -99.50 22.99
CA ILE A 125 -58.05 -99.49 22.26
C ILE A 125 -58.32 -98.04 21.90
N VAL A 126 -58.02 -97.70 20.65
CA VAL A 126 -58.46 -96.43 20.04
C VAL A 126 -59.94 -96.62 19.68
N LEU A 127 -60.84 -96.23 20.59
CA LEU A 127 -62.24 -96.06 20.25
C LEU A 127 -62.36 -94.76 19.48
N LYS A 128 -62.73 -94.84 18.19
CA LYS A 128 -63.06 -93.67 17.39
C LYS A 128 -64.42 -93.15 17.87
N ILE A 129 -64.39 -92.06 18.62
CA ILE A 129 -65.58 -91.31 18.97
C ILE A 129 -65.89 -90.44 17.77
N ASP A 130 -66.99 -90.71 17.06
CA ASP A 130 -67.46 -89.84 15.99
C ASP A 130 -68.14 -88.58 16.61
N PRO A 131 -67.56 -87.37 16.47
CA PRO A 131 -68.16 -86.16 17.01
C PRO A 131 -69.42 -85.73 16.24
N ALA A 132 -69.73 -86.32 15.07
CA ALA A 132 -70.91 -85.98 14.28
C ALA A 132 -72.24 -86.40 14.94
N VAL A 133 -72.17 -87.16 16.04
CA VAL A 133 -73.33 -87.74 16.72
C VAL A 133 -73.72 -86.95 17.99
N VAL A 134 -73.13 -85.79 18.24
CA VAL A 134 -73.44 -84.95 19.41
C VAL A 134 -74.32 -83.77 19.00
N VAL A 135 -75.56 -83.73 19.50
CA VAL A 135 -76.33 -82.48 19.54
C VAL A 135 -75.64 -81.55 20.55
N ALA A 136 -74.94 -80.53 20.06
CA ALA A 136 -74.24 -79.55 20.90
C ALA A 136 -75.22 -78.69 21.69
N THR A 137 -74.98 -78.51 22.99
CA THR A 137 -75.72 -77.57 23.82
C THR A 137 -75.27 -76.13 23.55
N ARG A 138 -76.17 -75.16 23.76
CA ARG A 138 -76.00 -73.74 23.40
C ARG A 138 -74.78 -73.09 24.07
N GLU A 139 -74.42 -73.50 25.28
CA GLU A 139 -73.24 -73.01 26.01
C GLU A 139 -71.91 -73.29 25.30
N TYR A 140 -71.78 -74.44 24.62
CA TYR A 140 -70.56 -74.77 23.89
C TYR A 140 -70.31 -73.84 22.70
N VAL A 141 -71.39 -73.32 22.09
CA VAL A 141 -71.30 -72.39 20.96
C VAL A 141 -70.94 -70.98 21.42
N ASP A 142 -71.47 -70.53 22.56
CA ASP A 142 -71.23 -69.17 23.08
C ASP A 142 -69.77 -68.96 23.57
N GLU A 143 -69.13 -69.99 24.13
CA GLU A 143 -67.71 -69.92 24.51
C GLU A 143 -66.78 -69.73 23.30
N GLN A 144 -67.02 -70.47 22.21
CA GLN A 144 -66.17 -70.41 21.02
C GLN A 144 -66.32 -69.07 20.27
N VAL A 145 -67.53 -68.50 20.23
CA VAL A 145 -67.78 -67.19 19.60
C VAL A 145 -67.12 -66.05 20.38
N THR A 146 -67.11 -66.13 21.71
CA THR A 146 -66.49 -65.11 22.57
C THR A 146 -64.96 -65.09 22.40
N ALA A 147 -64.33 -66.26 22.29
CA ALA A 147 -62.89 -66.38 22.07
C ALA A 147 -62.44 -65.79 20.71
N VAL A 148 -63.20 -66.03 19.64
CA VAL A 148 -62.91 -65.47 18.31
C VAL A 148 -63.11 -63.94 18.29
N ARG A 149 -64.13 -63.43 18.97
CA ARG A 149 -64.41 -61.99 19.01
C ARG A 149 -63.29 -61.19 19.70
N MET A 150 -62.70 -61.73 20.78
CA MET A 150 -61.59 -61.08 21.48
C MET A 150 -60.28 -61.09 20.67
N ALA A 151 -60.05 -62.13 19.87
CA ALA A 151 -58.87 -62.21 19.00
C ALA A 151 -58.92 -61.22 17.82
N VAL A 152 -60.12 -60.95 17.27
CA VAL A 152 -60.30 -60.03 16.13
C VAL A 152 -60.27 -58.55 16.55
N THR A 153 -60.70 -58.21 17.78
CA THR A 153 -60.69 -56.81 18.26
C THR A 153 -59.33 -56.35 18.80
N GLY A 154 -58.51 -57.26 19.37
CA GLY A 154 -57.20 -56.90 19.91
C GLY A 154 -56.12 -56.55 18.87
N ASP A 155 -56.30 -56.97 17.62
CA ASP A 155 -55.34 -56.78 16.53
C ASP A 155 -55.69 -55.59 15.60
N ALA A 156 -56.94 -55.13 15.64
CA ALA A 156 -57.40 -53.95 14.89
C ALA A 156 -56.89 -52.63 15.49
N ASP A 157 -56.81 -52.53 16.83
CA ASP A 157 -56.37 -51.33 17.55
C ASP A 157 -54.86 -51.04 17.43
N LYS A 158 -54.05 -51.99 16.94
CA LYS A 158 -52.59 -51.82 16.77
C LYS A 158 -52.18 -51.43 15.34
N ARG A 159 -53.08 -51.51 14.36
CA ARG A 159 -52.75 -51.26 12.94
C ARG A 159 -53.20 -49.88 12.43
N TYR A 160 -54.07 -49.19 13.17
CA TYR A 160 -54.58 -47.87 12.79
C TYR A 160 -54.30 -46.87 13.91
N ALA A 161 -53.82 -45.68 13.55
CA ALA A 161 -53.68 -44.58 14.48
C ALA A 161 -55.06 -44.23 15.06
N THR A 162 -55.19 -44.24 16.39
CA THR A 162 -56.42 -43.85 17.08
C THR A 162 -56.71 -42.37 16.85
N LYS A 163 -57.99 -41.97 16.96
CA LYS A 163 -58.39 -40.57 16.81
C LYS A 163 -57.63 -39.65 17.78
N GLU A 164 -57.37 -40.09 19.02
CA GLU A 164 -56.50 -39.36 19.94
C GLU A 164 -55.05 -39.25 19.44
N SER A 165 -54.46 -40.31 18.88
CA SER A 165 -53.07 -40.28 18.41
C SER A 165 -52.87 -39.38 17.19
N VAL A 166 -53.86 -39.30 16.28
CA VAL A 166 -53.84 -38.38 15.14
C VAL A 166 -54.06 -36.94 15.59
N ALA A 167 -54.98 -36.71 16.54
CA ALA A 167 -55.21 -35.39 17.11
C ALA A 167 -53.99 -34.87 17.87
N ALA A 168 -53.33 -35.72 18.67
CA ALA A 168 -52.10 -35.38 19.39
C ALA A 168 -50.94 -35.08 18.43
N LEU A 169 -50.81 -35.85 17.35
CA LEU A 169 -49.78 -35.58 16.33
C LEU A 169 -50.06 -34.28 15.56
N SER A 170 -51.33 -33.99 15.25
CA SER A 170 -51.72 -32.72 14.61
C SER A 170 -51.43 -31.54 15.51
N LEU A 171 -51.78 -31.63 16.80
CA LEU A 171 -51.50 -30.59 17.78
C LEU A 171 -50.00 -30.35 17.93
N HIS A 172 -49.20 -31.43 17.92
CA HIS A 172 -47.74 -31.31 17.98
C HIS A 172 -47.14 -30.71 16.70
N VAL A 173 -47.71 -31.01 15.53
CA VAL A 173 -47.30 -30.37 14.26
C VAL A 173 -47.66 -28.90 14.26
N ASP A 174 -48.84 -28.52 14.73
CA ASP A 174 -49.27 -27.12 14.82
C ASP A 174 -48.42 -26.34 15.83
N GLU A 175 -48.09 -26.95 16.97
CA GLU A 175 -47.21 -26.41 18.00
C GLU A 175 -45.77 -26.25 17.49
N VAL A 176 -45.25 -27.23 16.74
CA VAL A 176 -43.94 -27.12 16.06
C VAL A 176 -43.96 -26.05 14.97
N HIS A 177 -45.08 -25.88 14.27
CA HIS A 177 -45.23 -24.84 13.25
C HIS A 177 -45.29 -23.44 13.87
N GLU A 178 -46.01 -23.27 14.98
CA GLU A 178 -46.01 -22.02 15.74
C GLU A 178 -44.64 -21.72 16.35
N ILE A 179 -43.97 -22.70 16.98
CA ILE A 179 -42.62 -22.52 17.50
C ILE A 179 -41.64 -22.14 16.39
N ALA A 180 -41.75 -22.75 15.21
CA ALA A 180 -40.94 -22.39 14.04
C ALA A 180 -41.30 -21.01 13.47
N ALA A 181 -42.56 -20.58 13.56
CA ALA A 181 -43.01 -19.27 13.15
C ALA A 181 -42.59 -18.15 14.12
N ASP A 182 -42.56 -18.43 15.43
CA ASP A 182 -42.12 -17.51 16.48
C ASP A 182 -40.60 -17.41 16.59
N ALA A 183 -39.87 -18.49 16.26
CA ALA A 183 -38.40 -18.51 16.33
C ALA A 183 -37.73 -17.56 15.32
N LEU A 184 -38.42 -17.14 14.25
CA LEU A 184 -37.89 -16.21 13.24
C LEU A 184 -38.97 -15.21 12.82
N PRO A 185 -39.02 -13.98 13.39
CA PRO A 185 -39.99 -12.99 12.98
C PRO A 185 -39.86 -12.68 11.48
N ARG A 186 -40.94 -12.90 10.72
CA ARG A 186 -40.98 -12.75 9.25
C ARG A 186 -40.75 -11.31 8.76
N SER A 187 -40.79 -10.32 9.64
CA SER A 187 -40.39 -8.95 9.37
C SER A 187 -40.14 -8.19 10.68
N GLY A 188 -39.06 -7.41 10.74
CA GLY A 188 -38.77 -6.54 11.87
C GLY A 188 -38.26 -7.30 13.10
N GLY A 189 -36.95 -7.55 13.13
CA GLY A 189 -36.24 -8.09 14.29
C GLY A 189 -34.82 -7.51 14.34
N VAL A 190 -34.26 -7.42 15.54
CA VAL A 190 -32.86 -7.02 15.73
C VAL A 190 -32.03 -8.29 15.82
N VAL A 191 -31.15 -8.52 14.85
CA VAL A 191 -30.14 -9.58 14.97
C VAL A 191 -29.05 -9.07 15.90
N THR A 192 -28.92 -9.69 17.06
CA THR A 192 -27.87 -9.40 18.05
C THR A 192 -26.85 -10.54 18.07
N GLY A 193 -25.56 -10.20 18.01
CA GLY A 193 -24.47 -11.18 17.93
C GLY A 193 -23.77 -11.21 16.56
N ILE A 194 -22.82 -12.15 16.39
CA ILE A 194 -22.08 -12.34 15.13
C ILE A 194 -22.95 -13.14 14.16
N VAL A 195 -23.10 -12.64 12.93
CA VAL A 195 -23.67 -13.38 11.81
C VAL A 195 -22.51 -13.94 10.99
N ASP A 196 -22.24 -15.24 11.12
CA ASP A 196 -21.24 -15.94 10.31
C ASP A 196 -21.91 -16.53 9.06
N ILE A 197 -21.49 -16.09 7.88
CA ILE A 197 -22.02 -16.53 6.59
C ILE A 197 -20.87 -17.21 5.84
N SER A 198 -20.85 -18.55 5.88
CA SER A 198 -19.82 -19.40 5.28
C SER A 198 -20.39 -20.26 4.14
N GLY A 199 -19.61 -20.46 3.07
CA GLY A 199 -20.08 -21.09 1.82
C GLY A 199 -19.43 -20.50 0.57
N THR A 200 -19.59 -21.15 -0.57
CA THR A 200 -18.94 -20.76 -1.84
C THR A 200 -19.61 -19.60 -2.58
N SER A 201 -20.79 -19.15 -2.13
CA SER A 201 -21.60 -18.13 -2.82
C SER A 201 -22.50 -17.38 -1.83
N ASN A 202 -21.87 -16.77 -0.82
CA ASN A 202 -22.58 -16.00 0.18
C ASN A 202 -22.98 -14.65 -0.41
N GLU A 203 -24.21 -14.21 -0.16
CA GLU A 203 -24.69 -12.90 -0.57
C GLU A 203 -25.57 -12.34 0.54
N LEU A 204 -25.33 -11.09 0.93
CA LEU A 204 -26.22 -10.35 1.81
C LEU A 204 -26.98 -9.31 0.99
N LEU A 205 -28.30 -9.46 0.91
CA LEU A 205 -29.18 -8.62 0.11
C LEU A 205 -29.88 -7.57 0.99
N PHE A 206 -29.73 -6.31 0.61
CA PHE A 206 -30.45 -5.17 1.18
C PHE A 206 -31.50 -4.69 0.19
N THR A 207 -32.77 -4.69 0.61
CA THR A 207 -33.89 -4.24 -0.22
C THR A 207 -34.60 -3.08 0.46
N ASP A 208 -34.50 -1.91 -0.13
CA ASP A 208 -35.38 -0.78 0.12
C ASP A 208 -36.61 -0.91 -0.78
N THR A 209 -37.74 -1.25 -0.15
CA THR A 209 -39.02 -1.44 -0.84
C THR A 209 -39.69 -0.12 -1.25
N ALA A 210 -39.19 1.02 -0.78
CA ALA A 210 -39.71 2.34 -1.14
C ALA A 210 -39.14 2.88 -2.48
N GLN A 211 -38.11 2.24 -3.03
CA GLN A 211 -37.47 2.64 -4.28
C GLN A 211 -37.73 1.63 -5.41
N PRO A 212 -37.62 2.03 -6.69
CA PRO A 212 -37.67 1.08 -7.81
C PRO A 212 -36.64 -0.04 -7.65
N ILE A 213 -36.97 -1.26 -8.07
CA ILE A 213 -36.12 -2.46 -7.93
C ILE A 213 -34.68 -2.24 -8.47
N THR A 214 -34.52 -1.41 -9.49
CA THR A 214 -33.23 -1.06 -10.14
C THR A 214 -32.42 0.00 -9.39
N VAL A 215 -32.88 0.47 -8.23
CA VAL A 215 -32.21 1.47 -7.40
C VAL A 215 -32.21 1.03 -5.94
N GLY A 216 -33.33 0.49 -5.45
CA GLY A 216 -33.54 0.10 -4.05
C GLY A 216 -32.91 -1.23 -3.62
N ARG A 217 -32.27 -1.98 -4.54
CA ARG A 217 -31.61 -3.24 -4.18
C ARG A 217 -30.10 -3.13 -4.26
N PHE A 218 -29.45 -3.48 -3.16
CA PHE A 218 -28.01 -3.60 -3.03
C PHE A 218 -27.64 -4.99 -2.55
N ARG A 219 -26.53 -5.53 -3.04
CA ARG A 219 -25.97 -6.77 -2.53
C ARG A 219 -24.55 -6.57 -2.07
N VAL A 220 -24.17 -7.37 -1.09
CA VAL A 220 -22.78 -7.53 -0.66
C VAL A 220 -22.34 -8.94 -1.00
N VAL A 221 -21.31 -9.03 -1.85
CA VAL A 221 -20.78 -10.31 -2.36
C VAL A 221 -19.29 -10.41 -2.03
N PRO A 222 -18.87 -11.36 -1.18
CA PRO A 222 -17.48 -11.77 -1.10
C PRO A 222 -17.09 -12.51 -2.39
N SER A 223 -16.04 -12.05 -3.06
CA SER A 223 -15.49 -12.76 -4.23
C SER A 223 -14.00 -12.48 -4.36
N ASN A 224 -13.21 -13.54 -4.63
CA ASN A 224 -11.76 -13.43 -4.85
C ASN A 224 -11.01 -12.62 -3.77
N GLY A 225 -11.38 -12.84 -2.50
CA GLY A 225 -10.76 -12.12 -1.37
C GLY A 225 -11.16 -10.65 -1.24
N SER A 226 -12.18 -10.20 -1.99
CA SER A 226 -12.69 -8.82 -1.94
C SER A 226 -14.11 -8.76 -1.40
N LEU A 227 -14.42 -7.69 -0.65
CA LEU A 227 -15.78 -7.30 -0.28
C LEU A 227 -16.35 -6.39 -1.36
N ILE A 228 -17.36 -6.85 -2.09
CA ILE A 228 -17.97 -6.09 -3.20
C ILE A 228 -19.37 -5.62 -2.81
N ILE A 229 -19.69 -4.36 -3.11
CA ILE A 229 -21.03 -3.81 -3.01
C ILE A 229 -21.53 -3.47 -4.41
N ASP A 230 -22.62 -4.11 -4.83
CA ASP A 230 -23.26 -3.86 -6.12
C ASP A 230 -24.67 -3.29 -5.91
N ARG A 231 -25.05 -2.33 -6.76
CA ARG A 231 -26.43 -1.88 -6.90
C ARG A 231 -27.06 -2.60 -8.10
N ASN A 232 -28.21 -3.21 -7.90
CA ASN A 232 -28.95 -3.85 -8.97
C ASN A 232 -29.39 -2.83 -10.03
N THR A 233 -29.21 -3.14 -11.31
CA THR A 233 -29.83 -2.37 -12.42
C THR A 233 -30.82 -3.19 -13.23
N ALA A 234 -30.98 -4.49 -12.92
CA ALA A 234 -31.92 -5.36 -13.59
C ALA A 234 -33.35 -5.12 -13.11
N ALA A 235 -34.28 -4.89 -14.03
CA ALA A 235 -35.69 -4.68 -13.72
C ALA A 235 -36.34 -5.87 -12.99
N LYS A 236 -35.81 -7.08 -13.21
CA LYS A 236 -36.28 -8.32 -12.55
C LYS A 236 -35.79 -8.46 -11.10
N GLY A 237 -34.85 -7.63 -10.66
CA GLY A 237 -34.33 -7.69 -9.29
C GLY A 237 -33.32 -8.81 -9.04
N ASP A 238 -32.83 -9.47 -10.09
CA ASP A 238 -31.98 -10.67 -10.08
C ASP A 238 -30.48 -10.37 -10.21
N PHE A 239 -30.08 -9.09 -10.21
CA PHE A 239 -28.70 -8.64 -10.43
C PHE A 239 -28.05 -9.19 -11.72
N SER A 240 -28.85 -9.59 -12.72
CA SER A 240 -28.35 -9.97 -14.05
C SER A 240 -27.62 -8.81 -14.75
N THR A 241 -27.96 -7.58 -14.37
CA THR A 241 -27.17 -6.37 -14.62
C THR A 241 -27.04 -5.60 -13.31
N TYR A 242 -25.87 -5.02 -13.08
CA TYR A 242 -25.60 -4.25 -11.88
C TYR A 242 -24.56 -3.16 -12.17
N VAL A 243 -24.53 -2.16 -11.29
CA VAL A 243 -23.43 -1.20 -11.21
C VAL A 243 -22.70 -1.48 -9.91
N ARG A 244 -21.40 -1.80 -10.01
CA ARG A 244 -20.55 -1.90 -8.84
C ARG A 244 -20.45 -0.53 -8.17
N VAL A 245 -20.68 -0.47 -6.87
CA VAL A 245 -20.57 0.77 -6.09
C VAL A 245 -19.14 0.91 -5.60
N CYS A 246 -18.62 -0.15 -4.97
CA CYS A 246 -17.22 -0.26 -4.59
C CYS A 246 -16.81 -1.74 -4.43
N ALA A 247 -15.50 -1.98 -4.43
CA ALA A 247 -14.90 -3.24 -4.00
C ALA A 247 -13.67 -2.96 -3.13
N ILE A 248 -13.58 -3.61 -1.98
CA ILE A 248 -12.44 -3.53 -1.07
C ILE A 248 -11.67 -4.84 -1.18
N ASP A 249 -10.39 -4.78 -1.55
CA ASP A 249 -9.53 -5.96 -1.67
C ASP A 249 -9.04 -6.47 -0.30
N GLY A 250 -8.36 -7.63 -0.31
CA GLY A 250 -7.81 -8.23 0.91
C GLY A 250 -6.72 -7.41 1.60
N ASN A 251 -6.21 -6.35 0.96
CA ASN A 251 -5.23 -5.42 1.51
C ASN A 251 -5.89 -4.13 2.03
N GLY A 252 -7.22 -4.00 1.95
CA GLY A 252 -7.98 -2.83 2.38
C GLY A 252 -8.08 -1.72 1.33
N ASN A 253 -7.65 -1.94 0.10
CA ASN A 253 -7.78 -0.94 -0.97
C ASN A 253 -9.20 -0.93 -1.51
N MET A 254 -9.84 0.24 -1.50
CA MET A 254 -11.17 0.44 -2.06
C MET A 254 -11.10 0.95 -3.50
N SER A 255 -11.70 0.22 -4.43
CA SER A 255 -11.90 0.61 -5.82
C SER A 255 -13.36 1.03 -6.06
N THR A 256 -13.58 2.12 -6.81
CA THR A 256 -14.91 2.55 -7.26
C THR A 256 -14.90 2.70 -8.78
N PRO A 257 -15.90 2.20 -9.51
CA PRO A 257 -15.87 2.13 -10.98
C PRO A 257 -16.28 3.42 -11.71
N GLY A 258 -16.73 4.45 -11.00
CA GLY A 258 -16.92 5.80 -11.55
C GLY A 258 -15.81 6.72 -11.04
N GLY A 259 -15.37 7.68 -11.85
CA GLY A 259 -14.54 8.77 -11.36
C GLY A 259 -15.20 9.39 -10.13
N VAL A 260 -14.42 9.68 -9.09
CA VAL A 260 -14.93 10.38 -7.91
C VAL A 260 -15.49 11.73 -8.38
N VAL A 261 -16.81 11.81 -8.54
CA VAL A 261 -17.48 13.02 -9.03
C VAL A 261 -17.23 14.13 -8.03
N ALA A 262 -17.04 15.36 -8.52
CA ALA A 262 -16.84 16.54 -7.70
C ALA A 262 -17.84 16.59 -6.51
N ASP A 263 -17.37 17.03 -5.34
CA ASP A 263 -18.03 17.02 -4.02
C ASP A 263 -17.98 15.71 -3.18
N LEU A 264 -17.39 14.60 -3.66
CA LEU A 264 -17.24 13.38 -2.82
C LEU A 264 -16.00 13.35 -1.92
N PHE A 265 -14.92 14.05 -2.27
CA PHE A 265 -13.88 14.39 -1.29
C PHE A 265 -14.35 15.59 -0.48
N LYS A 266 -15.34 15.39 0.39
CA LYS A 266 -15.50 16.32 1.50
C LYS A 266 -14.26 16.14 2.36
N THR A 267 -13.35 17.10 2.31
CA THR A 267 -12.33 17.24 3.34
C THR A 267 -13.07 17.14 4.67
N ARG A 268 -12.89 16.04 5.40
CA ARG A 268 -13.32 16.01 6.80
C ARG A 268 -12.72 17.26 7.44
N ALA A 269 -13.49 17.95 8.28
CA ALA A 269 -12.85 18.76 9.31
C ALA A 269 -11.82 17.82 9.98
N ASN A 270 -10.54 18.11 9.79
CA ASN A 270 -9.39 17.27 10.16
C ASN A 270 -9.11 16.06 9.23
N VAL A 271 -8.86 16.29 7.92
CA VAL A 271 -7.94 15.38 7.21
C VAL A 271 -6.56 15.61 7.83
N ASN A 272 -6.22 14.81 8.84
CA ASN A 272 -4.86 14.65 9.32
C ASN A 272 -4.06 13.95 8.21
N LEU A 273 -3.65 14.72 7.22
CA LEU A 273 -2.45 14.37 6.48
C LEU A 273 -1.31 14.29 7.52
N PRO A 274 -0.43 13.28 7.45
CA PRO A 274 0.74 13.24 8.31
C PRO A 274 1.42 14.60 8.29
N ALA A 275 1.76 15.14 9.48
CA ALA A 275 2.35 16.49 9.59
C ALA A 275 3.60 16.66 8.73
N HIS A 276 4.27 15.55 8.43
CA HIS A 276 5.32 15.41 7.45
C HIS A 276 5.36 13.97 6.97
N ASN A 277 5.95 13.76 5.79
CA ASN A 277 6.24 12.43 5.30
C ASN A 277 7.66 12.34 4.73
N ASP A 278 8.56 11.78 5.54
CA ASP A 278 9.97 11.64 5.19
C ASP A 278 10.25 10.40 4.32
N ASP A 279 9.24 9.55 4.06
CA ASP A 279 9.38 8.36 3.22
C ASP A 279 9.30 8.66 1.70
N GLY A 280 9.01 9.92 1.34
CA GLY A 280 8.91 10.38 -0.05
C GLY A 280 7.68 9.88 -0.81
N ARG A 281 6.66 9.34 -0.12
CA ARG A 281 5.35 8.96 -0.68
C ARG A 281 4.37 10.14 -0.53
N GLY A 282 3.69 10.50 -1.62
CA GLY A 282 2.79 11.65 -1.63
C GLY A 282 1.52 11.38 -0.84
N PHE A 283 0.94 12.39 -0.20
CA PHE A 283 -0.48 12.30 0.20
C PHE A 283 -1.40 12.50 -1.02
N VAL A 284 -0.87 13.07 -2.11
CA VAL A 284 -1.43 12.99 -3.45
C VAL A 284 -0.37 12.39 -4.36
N GLU A 285 -0.71 11.31 -5.04
CA GLU A 285 0.12 10.65 -6.06
C GLU A 285 -0.66 10.56 -7.37
N PHE A 286 -0.02 10.94 -8.48
CA PHE A 286 -0.61 10.90 -9.82
C PHE A 286 0.49 10.71 -10.87
N GLY A 287 0.17 10.10 -12.01
CA GLY A 287 1.16 9.77 -13.03
C GLY A 287 0.90 8.41 -13.66
N GLY A 288 1.86 7.91 -14.42
CA GLY A 288 1.78 6.61 -15.09
C GLY A 288 3.08 5.83 -14.98
N ASP A 289 3.21 4.76 -15.76
CA ASP A 289 4.29 3.76 -15.65
C ASP A 289 5.72 4.31 -15.86
N THR A 290 5.87 5.56 -16.30
CA THR A 290 7.18 6.16 -16.59
C THR A 290 7.57 7.26 -15.59
N VAL A 291 6.59 8.00 -15.05
CA VAL A 291 6.82 9.12 -14.13
C VAL A 291 5.68 9.18 -13.14
N ILE A 292 6.05 9.22 -11.87
CA ILE A 292 5.12 9.35 -10.75
C ILE A 292 5.34 10.73 -10.12
N TRP A 293 4.26 11.50 -9.99
CA TRP A 293 4.25 12.79 -9.29
C TRP A 293 3.70 12.62 -7.89
N ARG A 294 4.35 13.26 -6.93
CA ARG A 294 3.97 13.21 -5.51
C ARG A 294 3.99 14.60 -4.90
N LEU A 295 2.94 14.91 -4.15
CA LEU A 295 2.85 16.10 -3.30
C LEU A 295 2.95 15.66 -1.82
N PHE A 296 3.92 16.19 -1.09
CA PHE A 296 4.18 15.85 0.33
C PHE A 296 4.84 17.01 1.10
N MET A 297 4.89 16.87 2.43
CA MET A 297 5.63 17.77 3.33
C MET A 297 6.93 17.10 3.79
N ASN A 298 8.05 17.82 3.82
CA ASN A 298 9.35 17.28 4.23
C ASN A 298 9.78 17.77 5.62
N GLY A 299 9.90 16.85 6.58
CA GLY A 299 10.31 17.15 7.95
C GLY A 299 9.28 17.92 8.80
N PRO A 300 9.52 18.05 10.12
CA PRO A 300 8.53 18.50 11.11
C PRO A 300 8.02 19.95 10.96
N THR A 301 8.75 20.79 10.23
CA THR A 301 8.43 22.20 9.93
C THR A 301 8.23 22.38 8.42
N GLY A 302 7.74 21.35 7.73
CA GLY A 302 8.14 21.04 6.37
C GLY A 302 7.61 21.89 5.24
N ASP A 303 8.46 22.07 4.23
CA ASP A 303 8.09 22.66 2.95
C ASP A 303 7.07 21.78 2.22
N LEU A 304 6.11 22.41 1.53
CA LEU A 304 5.21 21.69 0.63
C LEU A 304 5.92 21.46 -0.70
N LEU A 305 6.21 20.20 -1.03
CA LEU A 305 7.02 19.80 -2.16
C LEU A 305 6.17 19.11 -3.22
N LEU A 306 6.35 19.49 -4.49
CA LEU A 306 5.91 18.69 -5.62
C LEU A 306 7.14 18.09 -6.32
N ASN A 307 7.30 16.77 -6.24
CA ASN A 307 8.38 16.07 -6.90
C ASN A 307 7.86 15.05 -7.91
N SER A 308 8.64 14.84 -8.96
CA SER A 308 8.50 13.71 -9.88
C SER A 308 9.58 12.68 -9.61
N TYR A 309 9.24 11.41 -9.76
CA TYR A 309 10.11 10.28 -9.55
C TYR A 309 10.20 9.41 -10.80
N ASN A 310 11.35 8.80 -11.03
CA ASN A 310 11.53 7.72 -11.99
C ASN A 310 10.84 6.45 -11.48
N THR A 311 10.68 5.46 -12.35
CA THR A 311 10.05 4.16 -12.02
C THR A 311 10.77 3.38 -10.92
N ASP A 312 12.07 3.63 -10.74
CA ASP A 312 12.91 3.04 -9.69
C ASP A 312 12.78 3.77 -8.33
N GLY A 313 11.95 4.82 -8.26
CA GLY A 313 11.75 5.62 -7.05
C GLY A 313 12.81 6.70 -6.80
N THR A 314 13.77 6.88 -7.71
CA THR A 314 14.72 8.01 -7.62
C THR A 314 14.06 9.33 -7.98
N ASN A 315 14.43 10.41 -7.29
CA ASN A 315 13.90 11.76 -7.57
C ASN A 315 14.39 12.23 -8.94
N ARG A 316 13.46 12.70 -9.76
CA ARG A 316 13.71 13.18 -11.12
C ARG A 316 13.75 14.71 -11.17
N HIS A 317 12.66 15.37 -10.76
CA HIS A 317 12.55 16.83 -10.76
C HIS A 317 11.65 17.34 -9.64
N GLN A 318 12.01 18.49 -9.08
CA GLN A 318 11.19 19.30 -8.16
C GLN A 318 10.85 20.64 -8.82
N PRO A 319 9.75 20.75 -9.61
CA PRO A 319 9.39 21.97 -10.32
C PRO A 319 9.10 23.16 -9.42
N PHE A 320 8.49 22.95 -8.25
CA PHE A 320 8.35 24.00 -7.24
C PHE A 320 8.15 23.40 -5.84
N TYR A 321 8.36 24.25 -4.85
CA TYR A 321 7.96 24.00 -3.46
C TYR A 321 7.46 25.29 -2.81
N ILE A 322 6.77 25.16 -1.68
CA ILE A 322 6.41 26.30 -0.84
C ILE A 322 7.24 26.20 0.43
N ASP A 323 8.07 27.22 0.65
CA ASP A 323 8.89 27.32 1.85
C ASP A 323 7.98 27.56 3.07
N TYR A 324 8.12 26.73 4.09
CA TYR A 324 7.25 26.78 5.27
C TYR A 324 7.35 28.11 6.02
N VAL A 325 8.57 28.64 6.18
CA VAL A 325 8.84 29.82 7.01
C VAL A 325 8.31 31.09 6.34
N SER A 326 8.53 31.24 5.04
CA SER A 326 8.21 32.45 4.29
C SER A 326 6.88 32.37 3.56
N GLY A 327 6.29 31.18 3.40
CA GLY A 327 5.10 30.95 2.59
C GLY A 327 5.30 31.23 1.09
N LYS A 328 6.55 31.40 0.64
CA LYS A 328 6.86 31.75 -0.74
C LYS A 328 6.91 30.50 -1.61
N VAL A 329 6.32 30.61 -2.79
CA VAL A 329 6.48 29.61 -3.85
C VAL A 329 7.87 29.80 -4.47
N VAL A 330 8.66 28.75 -4.43
CA VAL A 330 9.99 28.69 -5.03
C VAL A 330 9.93 27.72 -6.20
N PHE A 331 10.28 28.18 -7.39
CA PHE A 331 10.36 27.34 -8.57
C PHE A 331 11.77 26.77 -8.73
N GLY A 332 11.89 25.47 -9.00
CA GLY A 332 13.18 24.80 -9.23
C GLY A 332 13.86 25.23 -10.54
N SER A 333 13.10 25.88 -11.43
CA SER A 333 13.61 26.54 -12.63
C SER A 333 12.77 27.78 -12.95
N ARG A 334 13.31 28.70 -13.75
CA ARG A 334 12.57 29.91 -14.15
C ARG A 334 11.28 29.49 -14.88
N PRO A 335 10.09 29.99 -14.48
CA PRO A 335 8.86 29.65 -15.17
C PRO A 335 8.91 30.02 -16.65
N SER A 336 8.24 29.24 -17.50
CA SER A 336 8.01 29.62 -18.89
C SER A 336 6.85 30.59 -18.97
N PHE A 337 7.10 31.79 -19.51
CA PHE A 337 6.09 32.83 -19.63
C PHE A 337 5.46 32.91 -21.04
N ASN A 338 5.57 31.83 -21.83
CA ASN A 338 4.93 31.69 -23.14
C ASN A 338 5.15 32.91 -24.08
N GLY A 339 6.40 33.39 -24.17
CA GLY A 339 6.77 34.54 -24.98
C GLY A 339 6.58 35.91 -24.32
N ALA A 340 5.92 35.99 -23.16
CA ALA A 340 5.98 37.19 -22.35
C ALA A 340 7.37 37.31 -21.71
N THR A 341 7.91 38.52 -21.67
CA THR A 341 9.17 38.83 -20.99
C THR A 341 8.85 39.27 -19.57
N PRO A 342 9.19 38.49 -18.53
CA PRO A 342 9.02 38.92 -17.15
C PRO A 342 9.72 40.26 -16.89
N TRP A 343 9.12 41.09 -16.05
CA TRP A 343 9.61 42.45 -15.75
C TRP A 343 11.05 42.47 -15.21
N ASP A 344 11.52 41.39 -14.59
CA ASP A 344 12.88 41.22 -14.08
C ASP A 344 13.90 40.82 -15.16
N SER A 345 13.45 40.33 -16.33
CA SER A 345 14.34 39.89 -17.43
C SER A 345 15.12 41.04 -18.06
N GLY A 346 14.60 42.26 -17.99
CA GLY A 346 15.28 43.47 -18.45
C GLY A 346 16.09 44.18 -17.35
N ASN A 347 15.81 43.89 -16.08
CA ASN A 347 16.37 44.64 -14.95
C ASN A 347 17.60 43.97 -14.32
N LEU A 348 17.92 42.72 -14.67
CA LEU A 348 19.14 42.03 -14.21
C LEU A 348 19.77 41.19 -15.34
N PRO A 349 20.23 41.79 -16.46
CA PRO A 349 20.81 41.02 -17.56
C PRO A 349 22.14 40.31 -17.22
N ASN A 350 22.72 40.54 -16.04
CA ASN A 350 23.84 39.77 -15.49
C ASN A 350 24.00 40.19 -14.01
N PRO A 351 23.63 39.40 -12.98
CA PRO A 351 24.13 39.72 -11.65
C PRO A 351 25.65 39.62 -11.74
N LEU A 352 26.37 40.72 -11.52
CA LEU A 352 27.79 40.62 -11.18
C LEU A 352 27.83 39.65 -10.00
N THR A 353 28.50 38.52 -10.19
CA THR A 353 28.87 37.64 -9.08
C THR A 353 29.66 38.48 -8.06
N THR A 354 29.81 38.00 -6.82
CA THR A 354 30.66 38.65 -5.81
C THR A 354 32.09 38.88 -6.30
N ASP A 355 32.54 38.15 -7.32
CA ASP A 355 33.85 38.28 -7.95
C ASP A 355 33.89 39.28 -9.12
N GLY A 356 32.74 39.81 -9.53
CA GLY A 356 32.58 40.71 -10.66
C GLY A 356 32.75 40.01 -12.01
N GLY A 357 31.76 40.14 -12.89
CA GLY A 357 31.86 39.64 -14.28
C GLY A 357 32.71 40.56 -15.15
N SER A 358 33.47 39.99 -16.09
CA SER A 358 34.22 40.76 -17.08
C SER A 358 33.25 41.45 -18.07
N LEU A 359 33.43 42.75 -18.33
CA LEU A 359 32.78 43.43 -19.45
C LEU A 359 33.31 42.79 -20.75
N SER A 360 32.44 42.11 -21.50
CA SER A 360 32.80 41.42 -22.74
C SER A 360 33.55 42.35 -23.71
N ALA A 361 34.56 41.81 -24.38
CA ALA A 361 35.41 42.53 -25.32
C ALA A 361 34.61 43.41 -26.31
N ASN A 362 35.10 44.62 -26.56
CA ASN A 362 34.54 45.65 -27.44
C ASN A 362 33.31 46.45 -26.95
N ARG A 363 32.88 46.30 -25.68
CA ARG A 363 31.93 47.25 -25.06
C ARG A 363 32.61 47.98 -23.92
N GLY A 364 33.26 49.10 -24.22
CA GLY A 364 33.89 49.95 -23.20
C GLY A 364 32.87 50.47 -22.18
N LEU A 365 33.31 50.69 -20.95
CA LEU A 365 32.54 51.40 -19.92
C LEU A 365 32.56 52.90 -20.29
N SER A 366 31.50 53.39 -20.93
CA SER A 366 31.41 54.79 -21.38
C SER A 366 30.72 55.67 -20.35
N PHE A 367 31.48 56.58 -19.73
CA PHE A 367 30.95 57.63 -18.87
C PHE A 367 30.66 58.88 -19.72
N GLY A 368 29.41 59.05 -20.18
CA GLY A 368 28.99 60.25 -20.89
C GLY A 368 28.78 61.41 -19.92
N VAL A 369 29.30 62.60 -20.23
CA VAL A 369 29.02 63.83 -19.48
C VAL A 369 27.79 64.53 -20.05
N GLY A 370 26.70 64.59 -19.27
CA GLY A 370 25.66 65.60 -19.40
C GLY A 370 25.93 66.74 -18.43
N TYR A 371 25.49 67.97 -18.74
CA TYR A 371 25.61 69.12 -17.84
C TYR A 371 25.02 68.80 -16.46
N GLY A 372 25.87 68.57 -15.45
CA GLY A 372 25.44 68.52 -14.04
C GLY A 372 26.01 67.46 -13.09
N ARG A 373 26.79 66.44 -13.51
CA ARG A 373 27.64 65.55 -12.64
C ARG A 373 28.58 64.66 -13.48
N GLY A 374 29.79 64.36 -12.97
CA GLY A 374 31.01 64.08 -13.75
C GLY A 374 31.32 62.62 -14.18
N ALA A 375 32.28 62.48 -15.10
CA ALA A 375 32.68 61.21 -15.76
C ALA A 375 33.46 60.20 -14.89
N LEU A 376 33.88 60.57 -13.68
CA LEU A 376 34.41 59.63 -12.69
C LEU A 376 34.23 60.25 -11.31
N GLN A 377 33.58 59.54 -10.39
CA GLN A 377 33.51 59.92 -8.98
C GLN A 377 33.72 58.68 -8.12
N VAL A 378 34.81 58.66 -7.35
CA VAL A 378 35.05 57.60 -6.35
C VAL A 378 34.46 58.08 -5.01
N SER A 379 33.46 57.36 -4.49
CA SER A 379 32.80 57.60 -3.19
C SER A 379 33.53 56.82 -2.08
N SER A 380 33.27 56.94 -0.78
CA SER A 380 32.72 57.97 0.11
C SER A 380 33.33 57.63 1.48
N ASN A 381 33.89 58.62 2.17
CA ASN A 381 34.50 58.54 3.52
C ASN A 381 34.31 57.20 4.28
N GLY A 382 35.32 56.33 4.26
CA GLY A 382 35.32 55.00 4.89
C GLY A 382 36.73 54.40 4.95
N THR A 383 36.93 53.37 5.78
CA THR A 383 38.25 52.74 6.04
C THR A 383 38.88 52.05 4.82
N ASP A 384 38.10 51.82 3.76
CA ASP A 384 38.50 51.16 2.51
C ASP A 384 38.50 52.15 1.32
N SER A 385 38.83 53.43 1.58
CA SER A 385 38.86 54.51 0.57
C SER A 385 40.17 54.50 -0.26
N ILE A 386 40.22 55.32 -1.32
CA ILE A 386 41.49 55.65 -2.03
C ILE A 386 42.54 56.13 -1.02
N GLY A 387 43.75 55.59 -1.12
CA GLY A 387 44.90 55.97 -0.30
C GLY A 387 45.31 54.92 0.74
N GLY A 388 45.78 55.41 1.88
CA GLY A 388 46.26 54.65 3.05
C GLY A 388 46.54 55.62 4.21
N ALA A 389 46.98 55.12 5.36
CA ALA A 389 47.28 55.95 6.53
C ALA A 389 48.44 56.94 6.24
N PHE A 390 48.55 58.04 7.01
CA PHE A 390 49.65 59.00 6.84
C PHE A 390 51.04 58.34 6.93
N VAL A 391 51.17 57.33 7.79
CA VAL A 391 52.41 56.54 7.96
C VAL A 391 52.74 55.63 6.77
N GLU A 392 51.85 55.52 5.79
CA GLU A 392 52.01 54.72 4.57
C GLU A 392 52.28 55.61 3.34
N TRP A 393 52.61 56.90 3.54
CA TRP A 393 52.81 57.83 2.43
C TRP A 393 53.95 57.42 1.47
N ASP A 394 54.89 56.60 1.95
CA ASP A 394 56.02 56.02 1.24
C ASP A 394 55.86 54.50 0.98
N LYS A 395 54.68 53.93 1.26
CA LYS A 395 54.35 52.52 1.07
C LYS A 395 53.23 52.33 0.04
N SER A 396 52.84 51.06 -0.16
CA SER A 396 51.73 50.66 -1.03
C SER A 396 50.40 51.22 -0.50
N ARG A 397 49.59 51.75 -1.41
CA ARG A 397 48.28 52.39 -1.14
C ARG A 397 47.34 52.10 -2.31
N SER A 398 46.03 52.18 -2.05
CA SER A 398 45.01 51.97 -3.09
C SER A 398 44.92 53.21 -4.00
N PRO A 399 45.23 53.12 -5.32
CA PRO A 399 45.18 54.26 -6.21
C PRO A 399 43.74 54.56 -6.67
N ALA A 400 43.47 55.81 -7.02
CA ALA A 400 42.22 56.19 -7.68
C ALA A 400 42.12 55.65 -9.12
N LEU A 401 43.28 55.47 -9.77
CA LEU A 401 43.43 54.92 -11.11
C LEU A 401 44.68 54.05 -11.13
N GLN A 402 44.50 52.75 -11.38
CA GLN A 402 45.59 51.79 -11.61
C GLN A 402 45.66 51.45 -13.09
N ILE A 403 46.87 51.47 -13.66
CA ILE A 403 47.14 50.98 -15.01
C ILE A 403 48.05 49.77 -14.85
N ASP A 404 47.48 48.58 -14.99
CA ASP A 404 48.27 47.35 -14.91
C ASP A 404 49.16 47.19 -16.13
N CYS A 405 50.46 47.05 -15.85
CA CYS A 405 51.52 46.96 -16.85
C CYS A 405 52.15 45.55 -16.76
N PRO A 406 51.49 44.50 -17.28
CA PRO A 406 51.79 43.11 -16.94
C PRO A 406 53.19 42.63 -17.38
N TRP A 407 53.78 43.24 -18.41
CA TRP A 407 55.06 42.87 -19.01
C TRP A 407 56.08 44.01 -18.93
N ASN A 408 57.25 43.73 -18.36
CA ASN A 408 58.38 44.66 -18.23
C ASN A 408 59.07 45.03 -19.56
N GLN A 409 58.79 44.30 -20.64
CA GLN A 409 59.33 44.55 -21.98
C GLN A 409 58.45 45.47 -22.85
N ALA A 410 57.34 45.97 -22.32
CA ALA A 410 56.38 46.76 -23.07
C ALA A 410 56.38 48.24 -22.65
N ALA A 411 55.75 49.04 -23.52
CA ALA A 411 55.38 50.43 -23.23
C ALA A 411 53.87 50.52 -23.04
N TYR A 412 53.45 51.29 -22.06
CA TYR A 412 52.05 51.46 -21.68
C TYR A 412 51.66 52.92 -21.80
N MET A 413 50.50 53.15 -22.42
CA MET A 413 49.96 54.48 -22.61
C MET A 413 48.91 54.72 -21.54
N GLY A 414 49.17 55.67 -20.64
CA GLY A 414 48.25 55.98 -19.55
C GLY A 414 47.13 56.91 -20.00
N ILE A 415 47.52 58.07 -20.52
CA ILE A 415 46.56 59.07 -21.00
C ILE A 415 46.97 59.49 -22.42
N ARG A 416 45.99 59.53 -23.33
CA ARG A 416 46.19 59.93 -24.72
C ARG A 416 45.14 60.95 -25.15
N TRP A 417 45.60 62.06 -25.73
CA TRP A 417 44.75 62.99 -26.47
C TRP A 417 44.96 62.79 -27.95
N THR A 418 43.90 62.46 -28.69
CA THR A 418 44.00 62.17 -30.11
C THR A 418 42.72 62.60 -30.83
N GLN A 419 42.91 63.27 -31.96
CA GLN A 419 41.86 63.44 -32.94
C GLN A 419 41.97 62.30 -33.94
N TRP A 420 41.12 61.29 -33.77
CA TRP A 420 41.11 60.11 -34.60
C TRP A 420 40.95 60.47 -36.08
N GLY A 421 41.75 59.84 -36.95
CA GLY A 421 41.78 60.11 -38.39
C GLY A 421 42.51 61.39 -38.80
N THR A 422 43.04 62.19 -37.87
CA THR A 422 43.76 63.44 -38.19
C THR A 422 45.16 63.45 -37.61
N ARG A 423 45.30 63.52 -36.28
CA ARG A 423 46.61 63.61 -35.63
C ARG A 423 46.59 63.21 -34.16
N HIS A 424 47.74 62.76 -33.69
CA HIS A 424 48.04 62.65 -32.27
C HIS A 424 48.34 64.04 -31.69
N LEU A 425 47.81 64.34 -30.50
CA LEU A 425 47.96 65.65 -29.85
C LEU A 425 48.98 65.59 -28.72
N ALA A 426 48.82 64.66 -27.79
CA ALA A 426 49.72 64.48 -26.65
C ALA A 426 49.50 63.12 -25.99
N ALA A 427 50.48 62.64 -25.22
CA ALA A 427 50.34 61.49 -24.35
C ALA A 427 51.24 61.55 -23.11
N ILE A 428 50.81 60.78 -22.10
CA ILE A 428 51.60 60.40 -20.93
C ILE A 428 51.76 58.89 -20.96
N ASP A 429 53.00 58.45 -21.17
CA ASP A 429 53.36 57.05 -21.33
C ASP A 429 54.32 56.60 -20.23
N CYS A 430 54.23 55.33 -19.86
CA CYS A 430 55.20 54.64 -19.02
C CYS A 430 55.95 53.60 -19.86
N TYR A 431 57.28 53.60 -19.78
CA TYR A 431 58.11 52.54 -20.33
C TYR A 431 58.67 51.69 -19.19
N ALA A 432 58.41 50.39 -19.23
CA ALA A 432 58.75 49.48 -18.13
C ALA A 432 60.23 49.06 -18.09
N GLY A 433 61.05 49.53 -19.03
CA GLY A 433 62.49 49.33 -19.04
C GLY A 433 62.98 48.42 -20.17
N GLY A 434 62.18 47.46 -20.64
CA GLY A 434 62.60 46.47 -21.64
C GLY A 434 63.07 45.14 -21.04
N SER A 435 63.27 45.08 -19.72
CA SER A 435 63.66 43.90 -18.94
C SER A 435 63.48 44.15 -17.43
N ASP A 436 63.70 43.14 -16.57
CA ASP A 436 63.66 43.29 -15.11
C ASP A 436 64.80 44.15 -14.53
N ALA A 437 65.90 44.33 -15.27
CA ALA A 437 67.10 45.04 -14.80
C ALA A 437 67.16 46.50 -15.26
N THR A 438 66.28 46.89 -16.17
CA THR A 438 66.26 48.21 -16.80
C THR A 438 65.33 49.15 -16.07
N VAL A 439 65.79 50.38 -15.86
CA VAL A 439 65.07 51.39 -15.09
C VAL A 439 63.86 51.90 -15.89
N PRO A 440 62.65 51.93 -15.30
CA PRO A 440 61.47 52.47 -15.97
C PRO A 440 61.53 54.00 -16.06
N TYR A 441 60.78 54.58 -16.99
CA TYR A 441 60.61 56.03 -17.05
C TYR A 441 59.20 56.43 -17.49
N ILE A 442 58.78 57.61 -17.05
CA ILE A 442 57.55 58.26 -17.52
C ILE A 442 57.93 59.32 -18.55
N SER A 443 57.14 59.41 -19.62
CA SER A 443 57.34 60.37 -20.72
C SER A 443 56.06 61.17 -20.97
N MET A 444 56.20 62.49 -20.92
CA MET A 444 55.15 63.45 -21.24
C MET A 444 55.53 64.17 -22.54
N HIS A 445 54.66 64.13 -23.55
CA HIS A 445 55.00 64.70 -24.85
C HIS A 445 53.77 65.22 -25.60
N VAL A 446 54.02 66.21 -26.45
CA VAL A 446 53.06 66.80 -27.39
C VAL A 446 53.48 66.43 -28.80
N GLY A 447 52.57 65.86 -29.59
CA GLY A 447 52.91 65.29 -30.89
C GLY A 447 53.82 64.06 -30.76
N GLY A 448 54.98 64.05 -31.42
CA GLY A 448 55.96 62.98 -31.26
C GLY A 448 56.75 63.06 -29.95
N ARG A 449 57.61 62.08 -29.68
CA ARG A 449 58.44 62.01 -28.46
C ARG A 449 59.75 62.82 -28.54
N VAL A 450 59.96 63.57 -29.62
CA VAL A 450 61.25 64.25 -29.94
C VAL A 450 61.63 65.31 -28.89
N ASN A 451 60.64 66.00 -28.31
CA ASN A 451 60.85 67.03 -27.28
C ASN A 451 60.20 66.59 -25.97
N ALA A 452 60.22 65.30 -25.66
CA ALA A 452 59.55 64.77 -24.49
C ALA A 452 60.21 65.28 -23.21
N PHE A 453 59.37 65.44 -22.19
CA PHE A 453 59.78 65.65 -20.82
C PHE A 453 59.70 64.31 -20.08
N THR A 454 60.84 63.81 -19.59
CA THR A 454 60.91 62.45 -19.01
C THR A 454 61.47 62.43 -17.60
N PHE A 455 60.86 61.60 -16.76
CA PHE A 455 61.34 61.26 -15.42
C PHE A 455 61.78 59.80 -15.40
N GLY A 456 63.08 59.56 -15.20
CA GLY A 456 63.65 58.23 -15.08
C GLY A 456 63.66 57.73 -13.64
N GLY A 457 63.44 56.44 -13.44
CA GLY A 457 63.46 55.79 -12.12
C GLY A 457 64.81 55.85 -11.40
N SER A 458 65.88 56.29 -12.07
CA SER A 458 67.20 56.56 -11.50
C SER A 458 67.33 57.99 -10.96
N GLY A 459 66.23 58.76 -10.92
CA GLY A 459 66.20 60.14 -10.43
C GLY A 459 66.57 61.18 -11.50
N THR A 460 66.64 60.80 -12.78
CA THR A 460 66.97 61.71 -13.87
C THR A 460 65.74 62.46 -14.38
N LEU A 461 65.88 63.78 -14.56
CA LEU A 461 64.95 64.61 -15.32
C LEU A 461 65.61 64.97 -16.65
N VAL A 462 64.92 64.73 -17.76
CA VAL A 462 65.38 65.12 -19.09
C VAL A 462 64.31 65.97 -19.77
N ALA A 463 64.71 67.17 -20.18
CA ALA A 463 63.96 68.02 -21.09
C ALA A 463 64.77 68.13 -22.39
N GLN A 464 64.25 67.57 -23.49
CA GLN A 464 64.95 67.61 -24.78
C GLN A 464 64.77 68.94 -25.54
N GLY A 465 63.95 69.86 -25.01
CA GLY A 465 63.78 71.22 -25.53
C GLY A 465 64.24 72.30 -24.54
N ASP A 466 63.96 73.56 -24.87
CA ASP A 466 64.31 74.70 -24.03
C ASP A 466 63.45 74.76 -22.75
N ILE A 467 64.06 75.06 -21.61
CA ILE A 467 63.36 75.33 -20.34
C ILE A 467 63.30 76.85 -20.13
N HIS A 468 62.10 77.40 -20.18
CA HIS A 468 61.85 78.83 -20.00
C HIS A 468 61.45 79.12 -18.54
N ALA A 469 62.21 79.96 -17.86
CA ALA A 469 61.91 80.45 -16.52
C ALA A 469 61.27 81.86 -16.59
N GLY A 470 60.05 82.00 -16.04
CA GLY A 470 59.26 83.23 -16.10
C GLY A 470 58.73 83.55 -17.50
N ASN A 471 58.42 84.82 -17.80
CA ASN A 471 57.97 85.27 -19.12
C ASN A 471 59.13 85.34 -20.15
N GLY A 472 59.93 84.27 -20.25
CA GLY A 472 61.09 84.18 -21.15
C GLY A 472 62.35 84.91 -20.67
N GLY A 473 62.44 85.24 -19.37
CA GLY A 473 63.60 85.95 -18.83
C GLY A 473 64.85 85.08 -18.78
N GLY A 474 64.77 83.91 -18.15
CA GLY A 474 65.85 82.92 -18.17
C GLY A 474 65.49 81.77 -19.09
N ILE A 475 66.41 81.34 -19.95
CA ILE A 475 66.20 80.16 -20.82
C ILE A 475 67.38 79.22 -20.64
N LEU A 476 67.12 77.96 -20.30
CA LEU A 476 68.10 76.89 -20.50
C LEU A 476 67.81 76.29 -21.87
N ALA A 477 68.65 76.59 -22.85
CA ALA A 477 68.46 76.10 -24.20
C ALA A 477 68.80 74.60 -24.31
N GLY A 478 68.20 73.90 -25.26
CA GLY A 478 68.43 72.47 -25.50
C GLY A 478 69.87 72.11 -25.84
N ASN A 479 70.71 73.09 -26.22
CA ASN A 479 72.15 72.93 -26.39
C ASN A 479 72.97 73.14 -25.10
N GLY A 480 72.31 73.32 -23.95
CA GLY A 480 72.93 73.53 -22.64
C GLY A 480 73.34 74.98 -22.35
N ASN A 481 73.09 75.93 -23.26
CA ASN A 481 73.38 77.34 -23.04
C ASN A 481 72.34 77.99 -22.12
N VAL A 482 72.73 79.07 -21.43
CA VAL A 482 71.85 79.79 -20.51
C VAL A 482 71.64 81.20 -21.02
N TYR A 483 70.39 81.59 -21.28
CA TYR A 483 70.02 82.97 -21.58
C TYR A 483 69.94 83.76 -20.27
N MET A 484 70.68 84.85 -20.22
CA MET A 484 70.73 85.72 -19.04
C MET A 484 69.84 86.94 -19.26
N SER A 485 68.62 86.89 -18.71
CA SER A 485 67.62 87.98 -18.85
C SER A 485 68.18 89.37 -18.59
N TRP A 486 68.97 89.49 -17.51
CA TRP A 486 69.48 90.78 -17.04
C TRP A 486 70.53 91.35 -17.99
N ALA A 487 71.23 90.48 -18.74
CA ALA A 487 72.30 90.84 -19.66
C ALA A 487 71.81 90.95 -21.12
N GLY A 488 70.59 90.50 -21.42
CA GLY A 488 70.00 90.49 -22.76
C GLY A 488 70.76 89.61 -23.78
N GLN A 489 71.52 88.62 -23.32
CA GLN A 489 72.38 87.78 -24.17
C GLN A 489 72.58 86.39 -23.58
N TRP A 490 73.13 85.47 -24.38
CA TRP A 490 73.51 84.14 -23.94
C TRP A 490 74.77 84.16 -23.07
N LEU A 491 74.86 83.25 -22.09
CA LEU A 491 76.01 83.09 -21.20
C LEU A 491 77.30 82.86 -21.98
N SER A 492 77.27 82.00 -23.00
CA SER A 492 78.40 81.82 -23.93
C SER A 492 78.91 83.15 -24.52
N THR A 493 78.03 83.98 -25.10
CA THR A 493 78.38 85.29 -25.67
C THR A 493 78.96 86.22 -24.60
N TYR A 494 78.32 86.29 -23.43
CA TYR A 494 78.79 87.10 -22.33
C TYR A 494 80.19 86.69 -21.85
N LEU A 495 80.44 85.39 -21.68
CA LEU A 495 81.75 84.86 -21.25
C LEU A 495 82.83 85.10 -22.29
N THR A 496 82.52 84.99 -23.59
CA THR A 496 83.46 85.33 -24.67
C THR A 496 83.77 86.82 -24.75
N GLY A 497 82.79 87.68 -24.42
CA GLY A 497 82.99 89.13 -24.38
C GLY A 497 83.58 89.66 -23.08
N LEU A 498 83.59 88.84 -22.01
CA LEU A 498 84.06 89.24 -20.69
C LEU A 498 85.55 89.62 -20.77
N ALA A 499 85.89 90.77 -20.20
CA ALA A 499 87.25 91.34 -20.25
C ALA A 499 87.83 91.56 -21.67
N GLY A 500 86.97 91.80 -22.68
CA GLY A 500 87.39 92.14 -24.03
C GLY A 500 88.00 90.99 -24.83
N GLY A 501 87.56 89.73 -24.55
CA GLY A 501 88.03 88.54 -25.28
C GLY A 501 89.33 87.92 -24.76
N LYS A 502 89.93 88.50 -23.72
CA LYS A 502 91.24 88.04 -23.18
C LYS A 502 91.21 86.65 -22.55
N ALA A 503 90.04 86.13 -22.17
CA ALA A 503 89.91 84.80 -21.58
C ALA A 503 90.03 83.64 -22.60
N GLY A 504 89.87 83.90 -23.91
CA GLY A 504 89.97 82.88 -24.96
C GLY A 504 91.41 82.61 -25.44
N ALA A 505 92.35 83.49 -25.12
CA ALA A 505 93.76 83.32 -25.44
C ALA A 505 94.45 82.60 -24.28
N GLY A 506 94.38 81.26 -24.26
CA GLY A 506 95.05 80.45 -23.24
C GLY A 506 96.52 80.83 -23.10
N ALA A 507 96.96 81.24 -21.91
CA ALA A 507 98.37 81.56 -21.67
C ALA A 507 99.19 80.25 -21.64
N ILE A 508 100.14 80.10 -22.56
CA ILE A 508 101.11 78.98 -22.55
C ILE A 508 102.48 79.55 -22.17
N CYS A 509 103.10 79.00 -21.13
CA CYS A 509 104.48 79.34 -20.77
C CYS A 509 105.45 78.50 -21.62
N GLN A 510 106.24 79.13 -22.48
CA GLN A 510 107.18 78.44 -23.37
C GLN A 510 108.54 78.25 -22.67
N TRP A 511 108.95 76.99 -22.48
CA TRP A 511 110.27 76.63 -21.96
C TRP A 511 111.33 76.67 -23.08
N ASN A 512 112.57 77.04 -22.75
CA ASN A 512 113.74 77.19 -23.65
C ASN A 512 113.77 78.46 -24.55
N THR A 513 113.76 79.65 -23.95
CA THR A 513 114.42 80.82 -24.57
C THR A 513 115.78 81.02 -23.92
N GLU A 514 116.81 81.27 -24.74
CA GLU A 514 118.18 81.49 -24.29
C GLU A 514 118.23 82.65 -23.28
N ILE A 515 118.90 82.44 -22.14
CA ILE A 515 119.05 83.46 -21.10
C ILE A 515 119.92 84.58 -21.66
N THR A 516 119.34 85.75 -21.89
CA THR A 516 120.09 86.97 -22.19
C THR A 516 120.36 87.70 -20.87
N GLU A 517 121.63 87.69 -20.42
CA GLU A 517 122.04 88.44 -19.22
C GLU A 517 122.25 89.91 -19.60
N PHE A 518 121.39 90.78 -19.09
CA PHE A 518 121.64 92.22 -19.11
C PHE A 518 122.69 92.50 -18.02
N GLY A 519 123.81 93.11 -18.40
CA GLY A 519 124.85 93.51 -17.45
C GLY A 519 124.30 94.40 -16.33
N GLY A 520 125.09 94.60 -15.26
CA GLY A 520 124.65 95.26 -14.03
C GLY A 520 123.93 96.59 -14.28
N VAL A 521 122.65 96.65 -13.89
CA VAL A 521 121.84 97.86 -13.97
C VAL A 521 122.20 98.73 -12.76
N SER A 522 122.81 99.90 -13.01
CA SER A 522 123.13 100.85 -11.95
C SER A 522 121.83 101.37 -11.33
N THR A 523 121.62 101.13 -10.03
CA THR A 523 120.40 101.56 -9.34
C THR A 523 120.42 103.01 -8.87
N GLY A 524 121.55 103.72 -9.02
CA GLY A 524 121.71 105.08 -8.49
C GLY A 524 121.60 105.11 -6.95
N SER A 525 122.40 105.94 -6.29
CA SER A 525 122.21 106.18 -4.85
C SER A 525 120.85 106.85 -4.63
N SER A 526 119.95 106.16 -3.91
CA SER A 526 118.56 106.50 -3.54
C SER A 526 117.49 106.39 -4.66
N SER A 527 116.72 105.28 -4.60
CA SER A 527 115.48 104.96 -5.34
C SER A 527 115.52 105.13 -6.87
N GLY A 528 115.96 104.09 -7.57
CA GLY A 528 115.79 103.96 -9.02
C GLY A 528 114.73 102.92 -9.38
N GLN A 529 113.75 103.29 -10.21
CA GLN A 529 113.01 102.34 -11.05
C GLN A 529 113.96 101.86 -12.15
N ALA A 530 114.07 100.54 -12.33
CA ALA A 530 114.74 99.94 -13.47
C ALA A 530 113.66 99.37 -14.40
N ASP A 531 113.29 100.13 -15.43
CA ASP A 531 112.38 99.64 -16.46
C ASP A 531 113.15 98.68 -17.38
N LEU A 532 112.68 97.43 -17.46
CA LEU A 532 113.16 96.51 -18.49
C LEU A 532 112.64 97.01 -19.84
N PRO A 533 113.47 97.06 -20.89
CA PRO A 533 112.99 97.43 -22.21
C PRO A 533 111.87 96.47 -22.63
N ALA A 534 110.81 96.99 -23.25
CA ALA A 534 109.88 96.12 -23.96
C ALA A 534 110.68 95.38 -25.06
N PRO A 535 110.51 94.05 -25.24
CA PRO A 535 109.39 93.23 -24.80
C PRO A 535 109.83 92.14 -23.79
N TYR A 536 110.42 92.50 -22.66
CA TYR A 536 110.92 91.52 -21.67
C TYR A 536 110.08 91.52 -20.38
N VAL A 537 109.81 90.33 -19.83
CA VAL A 537 109.19 90.15 -18.49
C VAL A 537 110.21 89.53 -17.54
N LEU A 538 110.33 90.08 -16.34
CA LEU A 538 111.20 89.55 -15.30
C LEU A 538 110.70 88.17 -14.84
N VAL A 539 111.54 87.14 -14.96
CA VAL A 539 111.22 85.77 -14.57
C VAL A 539 112.01 85.29 -13.34
N GLY A 540 112.97 86.08 -12.86
CA GLY A 540 113.69 85.77 -11.64
C GLY A 540 114.85 86.71 -11.31
N LEU A 541 115.33 86.60 -10.08
CA LEU A 541 116.49 87.30 -9.54
C LEU A 541 117.57 86.28 -9.17
N ARG A 542 118.82 86.49 -9.59
CA ARG A 542 119.97 85.68 -9.17
C ARG A 542 120.97 86.57 -8.42
N ASN A 543 121.39 86.14 -7.24
CA ASN A 543 122.45 86.78 -6.47
C ASN A 543 123.79 86.10 -6.79
N GLY A 544 124.79 86.88 -7.21
CA GLY A 544 126.20 86.46 -7.28
C GLY A 544 127.03 87.45 -6.47
N PHE A 545 128.11 87.01 -5.82
CA PHE A 545 128.90 87.80 -4.86
C PHE A 545 128.88 89.32 -5.09
N TYR A 546 128.13 90.03 -4.23
CA TYR A 546 127.95 91.48 -4.19
C TYR A 546 127.21 92.14 -5.38
N THR A 547 126.55 91.38 -6.27
CA THR A 547 125.75 91.88 -7.42
C THR A 547 124.43 91.11 -7.63
N HIS A 548 123.35 91.82 -7.99
CA HIS A 548 122.06 91.22 -8.37
C HIS A 548 121.92 91.19 -9.89
N TYR A 549 121.60 90.02 -10.44
CA TYR A 549 121.32 89.82 -11.86
C TYR A 549 119.81 89.65 -12.07
N LEU A 550 119.24 90.41 -13.00
CA LEU A 550 117.85 90.29 -13.44
C LEU A 550 117.79 89.26 -14.58
N ARG A 551 116.91 88.24 -14.45
CA ARG A 551 116.60 87.33 -15.55
C ARG A 551 115.26 87.71 -16.15
N ALA A 552 115.23 87.95 -17.45
CA ALA A 552 113.99 88.26 -18.16
C ALA A 552 113.82 87.35 -19.38
N VAL A 553 112.56 87.08 -19.75
CA VAL A 553 112.17 86.34 -20.96
C VAL A 553 111.56 87.32 -21.94
N GLN A 554 111.95 87.22 -23.22
CA GLN A 554 111.37 88.01 -24.28
C GLN A 554 109.96 87.48 -24.60
N LEU A 555 108.92 88.28 -24.37
CA LEU A 555 107.60 88.00 -24.90
C LEU A 555 107.60 88.37 -26.39
N ARG A 556 107.51 87.37 -27.27
CA ARG A 556 107.16 87.65 -28.68
C ARG A 556 105.64 87.64 -28.80
N ASN A 557 105.09 88.72 -29.37
CA ASN A 557 103.69 88.84 -29.75
C ASN A 557 103.21 87.57 -30.48
N GLN A 558 102.21 86.91 -29.89
CA GLN A 558 101.06 86.37 -30.62
C GLN A 558 99.79 86.75 -29.87
#